data_AF-A0A535T127-F1
#
_entry.id   AF-A0A535T127-F1
#
_cell.length_a   1.000
_cell.length_b   1.000
_cell.length_c   1.000
_cell.angle_alpha   90.00
_cell.angle_beta   90.00
_cell.angle_gamma   90.00
#
_symmetry.space_group_name_H-M   'P 1'
#
loop_
_entity.id
_entity.type
_entity.pdbx_description
1 polymer ?
#
loop_
_entity_poly.entity_id
_entity_poly.type
_entity_poly.pdbx_seq_one_letter_code
_entity_poly.pdbx_strand_id
1 'polypeptide(L)'
;MLEKFQTTYATQIWVKYTTCLGVFLAGILLFWISSGFPPHAWRFLLQTLPLIPRLWMLKGPSILLPLAALIMLSFTLLFFWMVLATVIIWIVKEQRNYLLERQRFEASLQKAESLAANDLVYQQSWQQPIVAAPRVAGQSQHQERLSSASPVATLEPLPPKWHEEPTMVLPLNRQTTTETIKPLAEKQYTLSIGTGLDAGIKRKDKPNEDRLLAIQGTLANDTCPQPFGLFVIADGIGGHANGQEASRLAIQHIRDVVIPALLSDVKINEEQSAELLLDAIQEANNSLCQYNQMYKSDIGTTVTAALVVGKTISIANVGDSRTYSYTSVGGLKKLTRDHSLVARLVENGTISADDVYTHPRRNEIYRSLGHKTSQYQRYRCKCFIDPPAP
;
A
#
# COMPACT_ATOMS: atom_id res chain seq x y z
N MET A 1 28.14 -14.67 10.08
CA MET A 1 28.46 -13.24 10.21
C MET A 1 28.39 -12.50 8.87
N LEU A 2 28.97 -13.06 7.80
CA LEU A 2 28.97 -12.44 6.46
C LEU A 2 27.56 -12.16 5.90
N GLU A 3 26.62 -13.11 6.03
CA GLU A 3 25.21 -12.90 5.62
C GLU A 3 24.52 -11.80 6.41
N LYS A 4 24.70 -11.76 7.74
CA LYS A 4 24.17 -10.67 8.58
C LYS A 4 24.70 -9.33 8.10
N PHE A 5 26.00 -9.24 7.82
CA PHE A 5 26.62 -8.02 7.30
C PHE A 5 26.07 -7.62 5.92
N GLN A 6 25.88 -8.58 5.00
CA GLN A 6 25.28 -8.32 3.68
C GLN A 6 23.84 -7.80 3.81
N THR A 7 23.03 -8.41 4.67
CA THR A 7 21.63 -7.97 4.90
C THR A 7 21.56 -6.58 5.54
N THR A 8 22.44 -6.26 6.48
CA THR A 8 22.53 -4.94 7.12
C THR A 8 23.08 -3.86 6.16
N TYR A 9 24.04 -4.21 5.30
CA TYR A 9 24.57 -3.32 4.27
C TYR A 9 23.52 -2.96 3.20
N ALA A 10 22.63 -3.91 2.87
CA ALA A 10 21.56 -3.69 1.91
C ALA A 10 20.43 -2.80 2.46
N THR A 11 20.16 -2.85 3.77
CA THR A 11 18.99 -2.20 4.38
C THR A 11 19.28 -0.83 4.99
N GLN A 12 20.51 -0.56 5.45
CA GLN A 12 20.83 0.69 6.16
C GLN A 12 21.82 1.56 5.39
N ILE A 13 21.32 2.69 4.88
CA ILE A 13 22.09 3.67 4.11
C ILE A 13 23.33 4.19 4.89
N TRP A 14 23.23 4.37 6.21
CA TRP A 14 24.34 4.85 7.03
C TRP A 14 25.54 3.89 7.06
N VAL A 15 25.30 2.57 6.94
CA VAL A 15 26.35 1.54 6.88
C VAL A 15 27.19 1.66 5.60
N LYS A 16 26.59 2.13 4.50
CA LYS A 16 27.32 2.43 3.25
C LYS A 16 28.24 3.63 3.40
N TYR A 17 27.80 4.66 4.14
CA TYR A 17 28.62 5.84 4.41
C TYR A 17 29.78 5.54 5.37
N THR A 18 29.54 4.76 6.43
CA THR A 18 30.60 4.40 7.39
C THR A 18 31.65 3.48 6.78
N THR A 19 31.27 2.56 5.90
CA THR A 19 32.22 1.72 5.14
C THR A 19 33.03 2.54 4.13
N CYS A 20 32.41 3.46 3.38
CA CYS A 20 33.13 4.41 2.53
C CYS A 20 34.13 5.26 3.34
N LEU A 21 33.69 5.79 4.49
CA LEU A 21 34.54 6.58 5.37
C LEU A 21 35.72 5.78 5.92
N GLY A 22 35.48 4.52 6.30
CA GLY A 22 36.52 3.60 6.77
C GLY A 22 37.57 3.32 5.68
N VAL A 23 37.14 3.05 4.45
CA VAL A 23 38.06 2.83 3.31
C VAL A 23 38.83 4.10 2.97
N PHE A 24 38.20 5.28 3.06
CA PHE A 24 38.85 6.56 2.84
C PHE A 24 39.94 6.85 3.89
N LEU A 25 39.63 6.64 5.17
CA LEU A 25 40.60 6.78 6.27
C LEU A 25 41.76 5.78 6.15
N ALA A 26 41.48 4.53 5.77
CA ALA A 26 42.50 3.52 5.52
C ALA A 26 43.43 3.92 4.35
N GLY A 27 42.87 4.54 3.30
CA GLY A 27 43.65 5.09 2.19
C GLY A 27 44.56 6.24 2.62
N ILE A 28 44.07 7.18 3.43
CA ILE A 28 44.89 8.28 3.98
C ILE A 28 46.02 7.73 4.85
N LEU A 29 45.72 6.77 5.72
CA LEU A 29 46.70 6.15 6.59
C LEU A 29 47.79 5.43 5.77
N LEU A 30 47.40 4.66 4.76
CA LEU A 30 48.33 3.96 3.88
C LEU A 30 49.21 4.94 3.11
N PHE A 31 48.65 6.05 2.62
CA PHE A 31 49.38 7.11 1.94
C PHE A 31 50.40 7.79 2.85
N TRP A 32 50.06 8.04 4.11
CA TRP A 32 50.98 8.59 5.11
C TRP A 32 52.12 7.62 5.43
N ILE A 33 51.80 6.35 5.70
CA ILE A 33 52.79 5.31 6.01
C ILE A 33 53.72 5.07 4.82
N SER A 34 53.20 5.09 3.59
CA SER A 34 54.00 4.88 2.38
C SER A 34 54.76 6.13 1.93
N SER A 35 54.53 7.29 2.56
CA SER A 35 55.02 8.60 2.13
C SER A 35 54.65 8.93 0.69
N GLY A 36 53.39 8.65 0.35
CA GLY A 36 52.78 8.90 -0.96
C GLY A 36 52.79 7.69 -1.90
N PHE A 37 52.27 7.91 -3.11
CA PHE A 37 52.30 6.96 -4.21
C PHE A 37 53.12 7.55 -5.37
N PRO A 38 54.11 6.83 -5.94
CA PRO A 38 54.59 5.51 -5.53
C PRO A 38 55.30 5.54 -4.16
N PRO A 39 55.17 4.49 -3.33
CA PRO A 39 55.79 4.39 -2.01
C PRO A 39 57.28 4.69 -2.00
N HIS A 40 57.77 5.26 -0.89
CA HIS A 40 59.19 5.59 -0.74
C HIS A 40 60.10 4.37 -0.89
N ALA A 41 59.68 3.21 -0.37
CA ALA A 41 60.38 1.94 -0.54
C ALA A 41 60.60 1.57 -2.01
N TRP A 42 59.64 1.87 -2.90
CA TRP A 42 59.76 1.58 -4.33
C TRP A 42 60.72 2.54 -5.02
N ARG A 43 60.64 3.84 -4.69
CA ARG A 43 61.58 4.85 -5.22
C ARG A 43 63.01 4.51 -4.82
N PHE A 44 63.21 4.14 -3.55
CA PHE A 44 64.50 3.74 -3.03
C PHE A 44 65.00 2.43 -3.65
N LEU A 45 64.13 1.44 -3.85
CA LEU A 45 64.47 0.19 -4.53
C LEU A 45 64.89 0.43 -6.00
N LEU A 46 64.17 1.29 -6.72
CA LEU A 46 64.53 1.66 -8.10
C LEU A 46 65.85 2.42 -8.19
N GLN A 47 66.15 3.28 -7.22
CA GLN A 47 67.40 4.03 -7.15
C GLN A 47 68.59 3.16 -6.75
N THR A 48 68.37 2.17 -5.88
CA THR A 48 69.44 1.28 -5.40
C THR A 48 69.78 0.17 -6.39
N LEU A 49 68.82 -0.30 -7.19
CA LEU A 49 69.01 -1.36 -8.19
C LEU A 49 70.25 -1.17 -9.09
N PRO A 50 70.48 -0.01 -9.75
CA PRO A 50 71.67 0.20 -10.59
C PRO A 50 72.98 0.32 -9.80
N LEU A 51 72.91 0.57 -8.49
CA LEU A 51 74.07 0.75 -7.60
C LEU A 51 74.52 -0.56 -6.94
N ILE A 52 73.73 -1.64 -7.04
CA ILE A 52 74.01 -2.94 -6.41
C ILE A 52 75.41 -3.49 -6.77
N PRO A 53 75.87 -3.48 -8.04
CA PRO A 53 77.19 -4.02 -8.38
C PRO A 53 78.33 -3.29 -7.68
N ARG A 54 78.21 -1.95 -7.56
CA ARG A 54 79.22 -1.10 -6.92
C ARG A 54 79.20 -1.26 -5.40
N LEU A 55 78.02 -1.40 -4.80
CA LEU A 55 77.89 -1.66 -3.36
C LEU A 55 78.46 -3.03 -3.00
N TRP A 56 78.20 -4.05 -3.81
CA TRP A 56 78.72 -5.41 -3.60
C TRP A 56 80.25 -5.44 -3.52
N MET A 57 80.93 -4.68 -4.38
CA MET A 57 82.40 -4.58 -4.33
C MET A 57 82.93 -3.88 -3.07
N LEU A 58 82.16 -2.98 -2.46
CA LEU A 58 82.60 -2.18 -1.30
C LEU A 58 82.26 -2.82 0.05
N LYS A 59 81.10 -3.48 0.17
CA LYS A 59 80.60 -4.03 1.45
C LYS A 59 80.36 -5.54 1.43
N GLY A 60 80.57 -6.19 0.28
CA GLY A 60 80.41 -7.64 0.13
C GLY A 60 78.99 -8.14 0.48
N PRO A 61 78.85 -9.35 1.03
CA PRO A 61 77.56 -9.99 1.25
C PRO A 61 76.68 -9.32 2.32
N SER A 62 77.22 -8.37 3.11
CA SER A 62 76.46 -7.64 4.14
C SER A 62 75.27 -6.83 3.60
N ILE A 63 75.18 -6.63 2.28
CA ILE A 63 74.11 -5.89 1.61
C ILE A 63 72.87 -6.76 1.36
N LEU A 64 73.00 -8.09 1.42
CA LEU A 64 71.89 -9.01 1.13
C LEU A 64 70.73 -8.85 2.11
N LEU A 65 71.01 -8.72 3.41
CA LEU A 65 69.99 -8.57 4.44
C LEU A 65 69.13 -7.30 4.27
N PRO A 66 69.71 -6.08 4.14
CA PRO A 66 68.91 -4.87 3.93
C PRO A 66 68.20 -4.87 2.57
N LEU A 67 68.79 -5.47 1.53
CA LEU A 67 68.12 -5.61 0.22
C LEU A 67 66.90 -6.53 0.31
N ALA A 68 67.01 -7.67 0.99
CA ALA A 68 65.90 -8.59 1.21
C ALA A 68 64.77 -7.93 2.02
N ALA A 69 65.12 -7.17 3.07
CA ALA A 69 64.14 -6.41 3.86
C ALA A 69 63.41 -5.35 3.01
N LEU A 70 64.14 -4.62 2.14
CA LEU A 70 63.56 -3.63 1.24
C LEU A 70 62.61 -4.26 0.21
N ILE A 71 62.98 -5.42 -0.36
CA ILE A 71 62.15 -6.17 -1.28
C ILE A 71 60.87 -6.65 -0.57
N MET A 72 60.99 -7.20 0.63
CA MET A 72 59.84 -7.67 1.42
C MET A 72 58.88 -6.50 1.75
N LEU A 73 59.41 -5.34 2.16
CA LEU A 73 58.61 -4.13 2.41
C LEU A 73 57.93 -3.61 1.13
N SER A 74 58.61 -3.71 -0.01
CA SER A 74 58.06 -3.31 -1.31
C SER A 74 56.83 -4.17 -1.69
N PHE A 75 56.91 -5.49 -1.49
CA PHE A 75 55.82 -6.42 -1.77
C PHE A 75 54.64 -6.28 -0.80
N THR A 76 54.89 -6.05 0.49
CA THR A 76 53.79 -5.85 1.46
C THR A 76 53.00 -4.59 1.14
N LEU A 77 53.68 -3.49 0.80
CA LEU A 77 53.03 -2.27 0.36
C LEU A 77 52.23 -2.48 -0.93
N LEU A 78 52.78 -3.22 -1.91
CA LEU A 78 52.05 -3.58 -3.13
C LEU A 78 50.75 -4.33 -2.85
N PHE A 79 50.79 -5.31 -1.94
CA PHE A 79 49.61 -6.07 -1.54
C PHE A 79 48.53 -5.14 -0.95
N PHE A 80 48.88 -4.26 -0.01
CA PHE A 80 47.91 -3.34 0.59
C PHE A 80 47.33 -2.34 -0.42
N TRP A 81 48.15 -1.81 -1.33
CA TRP A 81 47.67 -0.94 -2.41
C TRP A 81 46.74 -1.68 -3.39
N MET A 82 47.02 -2.94 -3.72
CA MET A 82 46.13 -3.75 -4.56
C MET A 82 44.79 -4.04 -3.87
N VAL A 83 44.81 -4.42 -2.59
CA VAL A 83 43.58 -4.65 -1.82
C VAL A 83 42.75 -3.36 -1.78
N LEU A 84 43.36 -2.21 -1.48
CA LEU A 84 42.66 -0.92 -1.47
C LEU A 84 42.05 -0.60 -2.84
N ALA A 85 42.79 -0.80 -3.93
CA ALA A 85 42.30 -0.57 -5.29
C ALA A 85 41.11 -1.48 -5.64
N THR A 86 41.19 -2.78 -5.32
CA THR A 86 40.09 -3.72 -5.57
C THR A 86 38.81 -3.35 -4.81
N VAL A 87 38.95 -2.92 -3.54
CA VAL A 87 37.82 -2.46 -2.72
C VAL A 87 37.22 -1.17 -3.28
N ILE A 88 38.04 -0.20 -3.68
CA ILE A 88 37.57 1.05 -4.30
C ILE A 88 36.82 0.76 -5.61
N ILE A 89 37.38 -0.08 -6.49
CA ILE A 89 36.73 -0.49 -7.75
C ILE A 89 35.38 -1.16 -7.47
N TRP A 90 35.33 -2.05 -6.49
CA TRP A 90 34.09 -2.70 -6.08
C TRP A 90 33.04 -1.69 -5.58
N ILE A 91 33.41 -0.77 -4.69
CA ILE A 91 32.51 0.28 -4.17
C ILE A 91 32.01 1.18 -5.31
N VAL A 92 32.89 1.61 -6.23
CA VAL A 92 32.50 2.48 -7.36
C VAL A 92 31.53 1.74 -8.29
N LYS A 93 31.80 0.46 -8.59
CA LYS A 93 30.91 -0.37 -9.40
C LYS A 93 29.54 -0.53 -8.74
N GLU A 94 29.52 -0.77 -7.44
CA GLU A 94 28.30 -0.92 -6.66
C GLU A 94 27.47 0.38 -6.61
N GLN A 95 28.13 1.52 -6.36
CA GLN A 95 27.49 2.84 -6.41
C GLN A 95 26.94 3.15 -7.80
N ARG A 96 27.67 2.81 -8.87
CA ARG A 96 27.21 3.01 -10.24
C ARG A 96 25.99 2.15 -10.56
N ASN A 97 25.99 0.88 -10.14
CA ASN A 97 24.85 -0.01 -10.31
C ASN A 97 23.62 0.49 -9.56
N TYR A 98 23.80 0.94 -8.31
CA TYR A 98 22.75 1.54 -7.50
C TYR A 98 22.13 2.78 -8.18
N LEU A 99 22.97 3.67 -8.73
CA LEU A 99 22.49 4.84 -9.48
C LEU A 99 21.75 4.47 -10.76
N LEU A 100 22.25 3.48 -11.52
CA LEU A 100 21.60 2.99 -12.74
C LEU A 100 20.25 2.33 -12.45
N GLU A 101 20.16 1.54 -11.37
CA GLU A 101 18.90 0.95 -10.92
C GLU A 101 17.89 2.02 -10.49
N ARG A 102 18.34 3.07 -9.80
CA ARG A 102 17.50 4.19 -9.41
C ARG A 102 16.97 4.97 -10.62
N GLN A 103 17.81 5.22 -11.62
CA GLN A 103 17.38 5.86 -12.87
C GLN A 103 16.39 4.98 -13.65
N ARG A 104 16.64 3.67 -13.75
CA ARG A 104 15.69 2.72 -14.36
C ARG A 104 14.37 2.67 -13.60
N PHE A 105 14.42 2.79 -12.28
CA PHE A 105 13.24 2.84 -11.43
C PHE A 105 12.43 4.11 -11.67
N GLU A 106 13.07 5.28 -11.67
CA GLU A 106 12.40 6.56 -11.96
C GLU A 106 11.79 6.55 -13.37
N ALA A 107 12.49 6.00 -14.37
CA ALA A 107 11.96 5.83 -15.72
C ALA A 107 10.77 4.84 -15.77
N SER A 108 10.85 3.74 -15.02
CA SER A 108 9.77 2.75 -14.93
C SER A 108 8.55 3.32 -14.19
N LEU A 109 8.77 4.13 -13.16
CA LEU A 109 7.74 4.84 -12.41
C LEU A 109 7.05 5.88 -13.28
N GLN A 110 7.81 6.70 -14.02
CA GLN A 110 7.25 7.67 -14.96
C GLN A 110 6.47 7.00 -16.10
N LYS A 111 7.00 5.89 -16.65
CA LYS A 111 6.27 5.07 -17.62
C LYS A 111 5.01 4.46 -17.01
N ALA A 112 5.09 4.08 -15.73
CA ALA A 112 3.98 3.53 -14.99
C ALA A 112 2.86 4.56 -14.73
N GLU A 113 3.24 5.79 -14.37
CA GLU A 113 2.37 6.93 -14.17
C GLU A 113 1.75 7.40 -15.48
N SER A 114 2.51 7.49 -16.56
CA SER A 114 1.99 7.90 -17.87
C SER A 114 1.01 6.89 -18.46
N LEU A 115 1.26 5.59 -18.27
CA LEU A 115 0.30 4.55 -18.64
C LEU A 115 -0.97 4.59 -17.78
N ALA A 116 -0.84 4.85 -16.47
CA ALA A 116 -2.01 5.02 -15.59
C ALA A 116 -2.83 6.27 -15.95
N ALA A 117 -2.16 7.36 -16.37
CA ALA A 117 -2.81 8.56 -16.88
C ALA A 117 -3.50 8.31 -18.23
N ASN A 118 -2.91 7.48 -19.10
CA ASN A 118 -3.53 7.10 -20.38
C ASN A 118 -4.73 6.14 -20.21
N ASP A 119 -4.72 5.26 -19.19
CA ASP A 119 -5.87 4.42 -18.86
C ASP A 119 -7.08 5.25 -18.39
N LEU A 120 -6.87 6.43 -17.77
CA LEU A 120 -7.94 7.38 -17.43
C LEU A 120 -8.60 7.98 -18.69
N VAL A 121 -7.82 8.22 -19.75
CA VAL A 121 -8.33 8.67 -21.05
C VAL A 121 -9.17 7.58 -21.72
N TYR A 122 -8.79 6.30 -21.54
CA TYR A 122 -9.59 5.17 -22.04
C TYR A 122 -10.91 4.96 -21.29
N GLN A 123 -10.99 5.30 -19.98
CA GLN A 123 -12.23 5.20 -19.20
C GLN A 123 -13.26 6.31 -19.49
N GLN A 124 -12.82 7.51 -19.91
CA GLN A 124 -13.74 8.57 -20.35
C GLN A 124 -14.55 8.19 -21.61
N SER A 125 -14.06 7.26 -22.43
CA SER A 125 -14.75 6.83 -23.66
C SER A 125 -16.01 5.96 -23.42
N TRP A 126 -16.21 5.45 -22.19
CA TRP A 126 -17.38 4.64 -21.81
C TRP A 126 -18.52 5.45 -21.18
N GLN A 127 -18.37 6.77 -21.03
CA GLN A 127 -19.47 7.67 -20.67
C GLN A 127 -20.09 8.25 -21.95
N GLN A 128 -20.82 7.42 -22.71
CA GLN A 128 -21.81 7.96 -23.64
C GLN A 128 -23.01 8.43 -22.81
N PRO A 129 -23.41 9.71 -22.85
CA PRO A 129 -24.63 10.16 -22.20
C PRO A 129 -25.81 9.47 -22.88
N ILE A 130 -26.62 8.76 -22.11
CA ILE A 130 -27.95 8.34 -22.57
C ILE A 130 -28.72 9.63 -22.83
N VAL A 131 -28.93 9.93 -24.12
CA VAL A 131 -29.76 11.05 -24.57
C VAL A 131 -31.13 10.89 -23.94
N ALA A 132 -31.48 11.79 -23.01
CA ALA A 132 -32.80 11.84 -22.42
C ALA A 132 -33.84 12.07 -23.51
N ALA A 133 -34.76 11.13 -23.66
CA ALA A 133 -35.92 11.29 -24.54
C ALA A 133 -36.74 12.54 -24.11
N PRO A 134 -37.31 13.29 -25.06
CA PRO A 134 -38.01 14.53 -24.75
C PRO A 134 -39.23 14.28 -23.87
N ARG A 135 -39.31 14.99 -22.74
CA ARG A 135 -40.51 15.07 -21.89
C ARG A 135 -41.62 15.76 -22.68
N VAL A 136 -42.69 15.03 -22.94
CA VAL A 136 -43.95 15.58 -23.44
C VAL A 136 -44.57 16.46 -22.35
N ALA A 137 -44.85 17.71 -22.73
CA ALA A 137 -45.51 18.70 -21.90
C ALA A 137 -46.97 18.30 -21.65
N GLY A 138 -47.36 18.19 -20.38
CA GLY A 138 -48.74 18.13 -19.92
C GLY A 138 -48.98 19.31 -18.99
N GLN A 139 -49.72 20.30 -19.48
CA GLN A 139 -50.21 21.44 -18.71
C GLN A 139 -51.28 20.99 -17.70
N SER A 140 -51.23 21.53 -16.49
CA SER A 140 -52.44 21.82 -15.71
C SER A 140 -52.18 22.99 -14.78
N GLN A 141 -52.86 24.09 -15.09
CA GLN A 141 -52.98 25.32 -14.30
C GLN A 141 -53.82 25.06 -13.04
N HIS A 142 -53.45 25.68 -11.91
CA HIS A 142 -54.31 26.37 -10.93
C HIS A 142 -53.39 26.87 -9.80
N GLN A 143 -53.02 28.16 -9.76
CA GLN A 143 -53.77 29.36 -9.36
C GLN A 143 -53.77 29.61 -7.83
N GLU A 144 -53.14 30.76 -7.52
CA GLU A 144 -52.86 31.46 -6.27
C GLU A 144 -53.94 31.47 -5.16
N ARG A 145 -53.50 31.51 -3.89
CA ARG A 145 -53.93 32.56 -2.93
C ARG A 145 -53.02 32.73 -1.71
N LEU A 146 -52.82 34.00 -1.37
CA LEU A 146 -52.04 34.63 -0.30
C LEU A 146 -52.58 34.39 1.14
N SER A 147 -51.73 34.80 2.11
CA SER A 147 -52.05 35.38 3.44
C SER A 147 -52.27 34.35 4.56
N SER A 148 -51.78 34.46 5.80
CA SER A 148 -51.26 35.55 6.65
C SER A 148 -50.67 34.93 7.94
N ALA A 149 -49.87 35.72 8.66
CA ALA A 149 -49.11 35.36 9.86
C ALA A 149 -49.91 35.31 11.19
N SER A 150 -49.38 34.47 12.12
CA SER A 150 -49.33 34.57 13.61
C SER A 150 -50.63 34.37 14.44
N PRO A 151 -50.57 33.99 15.75
CA PRO A 151 -49.41 33.98 16.66
C PRO A 151 -49.21 32.71 17.55
N VAL A 152 -48.08 32.77 18.26
CA VAL A 152 -47.62 31.98 19.42
C VAL A 152 -48.74 31.62 20.41
N ALA A 153 -48.82 30.33 20.76
CA ALA A 153 -49.60 29.82 21.89
C ALA A 153 -48.70 29.04 22.85
N THR A 154 -48.70 29.57 24.07
CA THR A 154 -48.26 29.11 25.39
C THR A 154 -48.07 27.61 25.59
N LEU A 155 -46.95 27.25 26.23
CA LEU A 155 -46.62 25.92 26.77
C LEU A 155 -47.67 25.48 27.80
N GLU A 156 -48.41 24.40 27.50
CA GLU A 156 -49.19 23.63 28.47
C GLU A 156 -48.31 22.63 29.25
N PRO A 157 -48.64 22.31 30.51
CA PRO A 157 -47.80 21.50 31.38
C PRO A 157 -47.80 20.01 31.00
N LEU A 158 -46.69 19.33 31.32
CA LEU A 158 -46.43 17.91 31.08
C LEU A 158 -47.63 16.98 31.44
N PRO A 159 -47.98 15.99 30.60
CA PRO A 159 -49.03 15.02 30.92
C PRO A 159 -48.59 14.06 32.06
N PRO A 160 -49.54 13.44 32.78
CA PRO A 160 -49.27 12.63 33.95
C PRO A 160 -48.61 11.29 33.63
N LYS A 161 -47.94 10.72 34.64
CA LYS A 161 -47.21 9.44 34.65
C LYS A 161 -47.91 8.35 33.81
N TRP A 162 -47.15 7.78 32.87
CA TRP A 162 -47.53 6.61 32.10
C TRP A 162 -47.87 5.45 33.04
N HIS A 163 -49.14 5.05 33.07
CA HIS A 163 -49.53 3.73 33.56
C HIS A 163 -49.12 2.70 32.50
N GLU A 164 -48.32 1.70 32.91
CA GLU A 164 -48.00 0.52 32.11
C GLU A 164 -49.25 -0.36 31.97
N GLU A 165 -50.17 0.04 31.10
CA GLU A 165 -51.16 -0.88 30.56
C GLU A 165 -50.67 -1.35 29.18
N PRO A 166 -50.50 -2.67 28.95
CA PRO A 166 -50.07 -3.18 27.66
C PRO A 166 -51.04 -2.74 26.56
N THR A 167 -50.49 -2.16 25.51
CA THR A 167 -51.20 -1.61 24.37
C THR A 167 -52.14 -2.65 23.73
N MET A 168 -53.42 -2.27 23.63
CA MET A 168 -54.51 -2.83 22.81
C MET A 168 -54.31 -4.24 22.22
N VAL A 169 -55.12 -5.19 22.67
CA VAL A 169 -55.39 -6.44 21.95
C VAL A 169 -56.13 -6.11 20.66
N LEU A 170 -55.48 -6.31 19.50
CA LEU A 170 -56.09 -6.13 18.18
C LEU A 170 -57.27 -7.12 18.00
N PRO A 171 -58.49 -6.65 17.67
CA PRO A 171 -59.60 -7.55 17.41
C PRO A 171 -59.38 -8.30 16.09
N LEU A 172 -59.34 -9.63 16.18
CA LEU A 172 -59.16 -10.53 15.05
C LEU A 172 -60.49 -10.71 14.30
N ASN A 173 -60.96 -9.70 13.57
CA ASN A 173 -61.96 -9.95 12.53
C ASN A 173 -62.07 -8.82 11.49
N ARG A 174 -61.47 -9.06 10.31
CA ARG A 174 -61.96 -8.46 9.06
C ARG A 174 -61.65 -9.44 7.93
N GLN A 175 -62.67 -10.19 7.52
CA GLN A 175 -62.67 -10.90 6.25
C GLN A 175 -62.69 -9.86 5.13
N THR A 176 -61.51 -9.43 4.71
CA THR A 176 -61.35 -8.69 3.46
C THR A 176 -61.04 -9.72 2.40
N THR A 177 -61.94 -9.92 1.45
CA THR A 177 -61.67 -10.60 0.19
C THR A 177 -60.63 -9.79 -0.56
N THR A 178 -59.36 -10.08 -0.32
CA THR A 178 -58.24 -9.52 -1.10
C THR A 178 -57.85 -10.60 -2.09
N GLU A 179 -58.00 -10.29 -3.38
CA GLU A 179 -57.38 -11.04 -4.46
C GLU A 179 -55.94 -11.34 -4.06
N THR A 180 -55.60 -12.63 -4.02
CA THR A 180 -54.26 -13.09 -3.65
C THR A 180 -53.31 -12.76 -4.79
N ILE A 181 -52.90 -11.50 -4.88
CA ILE A 181 -51.58 -11.18 -5.43
C ILE A 181 -50.62 -11.82 -4.43
N LYS A 182 -50.14 -13.03 -4.73
CA LYS A 182 -48.98 -13.60 -4.05
C LYS A 182 -47.91 -12.51 -4.11
N PRO A 183 -47.51 -11.89 -2.97
CA PRO A 183 -46.31 -11.09 -3.00
C PRO A 183 -45.22 -12.05 -3.45
N LEU A 184 -44.54 -11.71 -4.54
CA LEU A 184 -43.35 -12.42 -4.95
C LEU A 184 -42.43 -12.36 -3.72
N ALA A 185 -42.27 -13.48 -3.02
CA ALA A 185 -41.51 -13.50 -1.78
C ALA A 185 -40.09 -13.02 -2.11
N GLU A 186 -39.80 -11.76 -1.80
CA GLU A 186 -38.49 -11.19 -2.05
C GLU A 186 -37.51 -12.01 -1.22
N LYS A 187 -36.60 -12.73 -1.91
CA LYS A 187 -35.57 -13.51 -1.24
C LYS A 187 -34.81 -12.59 -0.30
N GLN A 188 -34.93 -12.82 1.00
CA GLN A 188 -34.09 -12.16 2.00
C GLN A 188 -32.70 -12.78 1.91
N TYR A 189 -31.70 -11.92 1.73
CA TYR A 189 -30.30 -12.33 1.72
C TYR A 189 -29.77 -12.26 3.15
N THR A 190 -29.03 -13.30 3.54
CA THR A 190 -28.33 -13.33 4.83
C THR A 190 -26.84 -13.26 4.55
N LEU A 191 -26.15 -12.39 5.28
CA LEU A 191 -24.69 -12.28 5.25
C LEU A 191 -24.11 -13.13 6.38
N SER A 192 -23.15 -13.99 6.06
CA SER A 192 -22.40 -14.78 7.04
C SER A 192 -20.92 -14.44 6.93
N ILE A 193 -20.26 -14.23 8.06
CA ILE A 193 -18.93 -13.65 8.13
C ILE A 193 -18.03 -14.54 8.99
N GLY A 194 -16.84 -14.83 8.48
CA GLY A 194 -15.71 -15.34 9.25
C GLY A 194 -14.55 -14.34 9.20
N THR A 195 -13.82 -14.21 10.29
CA THR A 195 -12.64 -13.34 10.39
C THR A 195 -11.47 -14.11 11.01
N GLY A 196 -10.26 -13.71 10.66
CA GLY A 196 -9.03 -14.28 11.21
C GLY A 196 -7.86 -13.34 10.95
N LEU A 197 -6.96 -13.27 11.92
CA LEU A 197 -5.69 -12.53 11.86
C LEU A 197 -4.64 -13.37 12.59
N ASP A 198 -3.43 -13.43 12.05
CA ASP A 198 -2.31 -14.15 12.65
C ASP A 198 -1.01 -13.38 12.38
N ALA A 199 -0.11 -13.31 13.36
CA ALA A 199 1.18 -12.62 13.18
C ALA A 199 2.17 -13.44 12.32
N GLY A 200 1.89 -14.72 12.10
CA GLY A 200 2.73 -15.66 11.38
C GLY A 200 3.92 -16.14 12.21
N ILE A 201 4.48 -17.27 11.77
CA ILE A 201 5.61 -17.94 12.46
C ILE A 201 6.88 -17.06 12.48
N LYS A 202 7.10 -16.27 11.43
CA LYS A 202 8.32 -15.44 11.26
C LYS A 202 8.29 -14.10 12.00
N ARG A 203 7.11 -13.56 12.27
CA ARG A 203 6.93 -12.26 12.95
C ARG A 203 6.24 -12.39 14.31
N LYS A 204 6.12 -13.62 14.85
CA LYS A 204 5.49 -13.91 16.15
C LYS A 204 6.01 -13.06 17.33
N ASP A 205 7.28 -12.63 17.28
CA ASP A 205 7.94 -11.84 18.32
C ASP A 205 7.83 -10.31 18.06
N LYS A 206 7.05 -9.90 17.06
CA LYS A 206 6.79 -8.50 16.66
C LYS A 206 5.29 -8.21 16.73
N PRO A 207 4.89 -6.94 16.92
CA PRO A 207 3.49 -6.57 16.78
C PRO A 207 2.98 -6.91 15.37
N ASN A 208 1.76 -7.42 15.28
CA ASN A 208 1.11 -7.61 13.99
C ASN A 208 0.71 -6.24 13.42
N GLU A 209 1.23 -5.93 12.24
CA GLU A 209 0.96 -4.67 11.54
C GLU A 209 -0.28 -4.75 10.64
N ASP A 210 -0.85 -5.96 10.52
CA ASP A 210 -2.12 -6.20 9.83
C ASP A 210 -3.29 -5.82 10.73
N ARG A 211 -4.32 -5.25 10.11
CA ARG A 211 -5.57 -4.93 10.78
C ARG A 211 -6.76 -5.33 9.91
N LEU A 212 -7.77 -5.87 10.59
CA LEU A 212 -9.04 -6.26 9.99
C LEU A 212 -10.19 -5.55 10.70
N LEU A 213 -11.17 -5.13 9.91
CA LEU A 213 -12.49 -4.67 10.34
C LEU A 213 -13.55 -5.49 9.60
N ALA A 214 -14.53 -5.98 10.35
CA ALA A 214 -15.74 -6.57 9.80
C ALA A 214 -16.92 -6.06 10.62
N ILE A 215 -17.81 -5.31 9.98
CA ILE A 215 -19.06 -4.83 10.55
C ILE A 215 -20.19 -5.36 9.68
N GLN A 216 -21.27 -5.82 10.29
CA GLN A 216 -22.50 -6.18 9.60
C GLN A 216 -23.72 -5.65 10.33
N GLY A 217 -24.80 -5.50 9.60
CA GLY A 217 -26.09 -5.17 10.16
C GLY A 217 -27.19 -5.20 9.11
N THR A 218 -28.32 -4.62 9.46
CA THR A 218 -29.47 -4.50 8.58
C THR A 218 -29.91 -3.05 8.56
N LEU A 219 -29.97 -2.44 7.38
CA LEU A 219 -30.57 -1.13 7.16
C LEU A 219 -32.08 -1.32 7.10
N ALA A 220 -32.79 -0.81 8.11
CA ALA A 220 -34.24 -0.80 8.14
C ALA A 220 -34.75 0.38 7.31
N ASN A 221 -35.07 0.13 6.04
CA ASN A 221 -35.71 1.13 5.17
C ASN A 221 -37.22 0.90 5.17
N ASP A 222 -38.02 1.96 4.96
CA ASP A 222 -39.51 1.94 4.93
C ASP A 222 -40.14 0.91 3.97
N THR A 223 -39.34 0.31 3.08
CA THR A 223 -39.79 -0.58 2.00
C THR A 223 -39.35 -2.03 2.20
N CYS A 224 -38.07 -2.27 2.54
CA CYS A 224 -37.58 -3.59 2.90
C CYS A 224 -36.26 -3.46 3.68
N PRO A 225 -36.07 -4.23 4.76
CA PRO A 225 -34.77 -4.33 5.42
C PRO A 225 -33.71 -4.86 4.46
N GLN A 226 -32.54 -4.23 4.41
CA GLN A 226 -31.43 -4.67 3.56
C GLN A 226 -30.21 -5.01 4.41
N PRO A 227 -29.60 -6.20 4.26
CA PRO A 227 -28.34 -6.49 4.93
C PRO A 227 -27.25 -5.57 4.41
N PHE A 228 -26.35 -5.14 5.30
CA PHE A 228 -25.13 -4.45 4.92
C PHE A 228 -23.92 -5.05 5.63
N GLY A 229 -22.75 -4.86 5.03
CA GLY A 229 -21.49 -5.23 5.65
C GLY A 229 -20.33 -4.38 5.16
N LEU A 230 -19.48 -3.93 6.08
CA LEU A 230 -18.23 -3.23 5.78
C LEU A 230 -17.07 -4.12 6.22
N PHE A 231 -16.24 -4.49 5.24
CA PHE A 231 -15.06 -5.32 5.44
C PHE A 231 -13.84 -4.55 4.99
N VAL A 232 -12.82 -4.45 5.84
CA VAL A 232 -11.58 -3.75 5.52
C VAL A 232 -10.40 -4.57 6.03
N ILE A 233 -9.42 -4.78 5.17
CA ILE A 233 -8.11 -5.36 5.51
C ILE A 233 -7.06 -4.30 5.18
N ALA A 234 -6.14 -4.09 6.11
CA ALA A 234 -5.03 -3.15 5.96
C ALA A 234 -3.73 -3.81 6.42
N ASP A 235 -2.72 -3.84 5.55
CA ASP A 235 -1.35 -4.29 5.85
C ASP A 235 -0.45 -3.06 6.02
N GLY A 236 -0.03 -2.81 7.26
CA GLY A 236 0.78 -1.67 7.64
C GLY A 236 2.22 -1.76 7.16
N ILE A 237 2.69 -0.73 6.47
CA ILE A 237 4.08 -0.59 6.03
C ILE A 237 4.78 0.49 6.86
N GLY A 238 5.89 0.12 7.50
CA GLY A 238 6.70 1.05 8.29
C GLY A 238 7.95 0.40 8.87
N GLY A 239 8.99 1.20 9.11
CA GLY A 239 10.14 0.78 9.91
C GLY A 239 9.88 1.02 11.40
N HIS A 240 10.16 0.03 12.27
CA HIS A 240 9.72 -0.04 13.68
C HIS A 240 8.19 -0.15 13.83
N ALA A 241 7.62 -0.04 15.04
CA ALA A 241 6.20 -0.27 15.38
C ALA A 241 5.19 0.73 14.74
N ASN A 242 5.55 1.31 13.60
CA ASN A 242 4.84 2.36 12.90
C ASN A 242 3.81 1.82 11.90
N GLY A 243 3.97 0.58 11.41
CA GLY A 243 3.01 -0.05 10.50
C GLY A 243 1.66 -0.33 11.16
N GLN A 244 1.69 -0.77 12.42
CA GLN A 244 0.47 -1.01 13.22
C GLN A 244 -0.39 0.25 13.35
N GLU A 245 0.24 1.40 13.55
CA GLU A 245 -0.49 2.67 13.69
C GLU A 245 -1.10 3.12 12.35
N ALA A 246 -0.40 2.88 11.24
CA ALA A 246 -0.91 3.21 9.91
C ALA A 246 -2.16 2.42 9.54
N SER A 247 -2.13 1.09 9.73
CA SER A 247 -3.27 0.22 9.42
C SER A 247 -4.46 0.49 10.36
N ARG A 248 -4.19 0.82 11.63
CA ARG A 248 -5.20 1.25 12.60
C ARG A 248 -5.89 2.55 12.18
N LEU A 249 -5.12 3.59 11.83
CA LEU A 249 -5.66 4.89 11.42
C LEU A 249 -6.49 4.76 10.13
N ALA A 250 -6.00 4.04 9.12
CA ALA A 250 -6.73 3.87 7.88
C ALA A 250 -8.11 3.24 8.09
N ILE A 251 -8.17 2.13 8.84
CA ILE A 251 -9.44 1.47 9.14
C ILE A 251 -10.37 2.36 9.96
N GLN A 252 -9.82 3.12 10.92
CA GLN A 252 -10.61 4.05 11.73
C GLN A 252 -11.28 5.10 10.86
N HIS A 253 -10.53 5.80 10.00
CA HIS A 253 -11.08 6.83 9.13
C HIS A 253 -12.09 6.26 8.12
N ILE A 254 -11.83 5.08 7.55
CA ILE A 254 -12.79 4.43 6.63
C ILE A 254 -14.11 4.15 7.35
N ARG A 255 -14.05 3.59 8.57
CA ARG A 255 -15.24 3.33 9.38
C ARG A 255 -16.00 4.62 9.69
N ASP A 256 -15.28 5.66 10.10
CA ASP A 256 -15.87 6.92 10.57
C ASP A 256 -16.51 7.72 9.43
N VAL A 257 -16.14 7.46 8.17
CA VAL A 257 -16.84 8.00 6.99
C VAL A 257 -18.00 7.11 6.55
N VAL A 258 -17.78 5.80 6.43
CA VAL A 258 -18.75 4.87 5.83
C VAL A 258 -19.96 4.61 6.74
N ILE A 259 -19.74 4.38 8.04
CA ILE A 259 -20.83 3.99 8.96
C ILE A 259 -21.87 5.11 9.12
N PRO A 260 -21.51 6.38 9.39
CA PRO A 260 -22.51 7.44 9.49
C PRO A 260 -23.28 7.66 8.19
N ALA A 261 -22.63 7.53 7.03
CA ALA A 261 -23.29 7.65 5.74
C ALA A 261 -24.31 6.52 5.51
N LEU A 262 -23.98 5.29 5.88
CA LEU A 262 -24.91 4.14 5.80
C LEU A 262 -26.13 4.30 6.72
N LEU A 263 -25.97 4.97 7.87
CA LEU A 263 -27.04 5.20 8.83
C LEU A 263 -27.86 6.46 8.54
N SER A 264 -27.51 7.22 7.49
CA SER A 264 -28.28 8.39 7.09
C SER A 264 -29.57 8.00 6.36
N ASP A 265 -30.57 8.90 6.35
CA ASP A 265 -31.84 8.68 5.65
C ASP A 265 -31.71 8.66 4.11
N VAL A 266 -30.50 8.92 3.58
CA VAL A 266 -30.24 8.90 2.14
C VAL A 266 -30.06 7.46 1.69
N LYS A 267 -30.98 6.99 0.82
CA LYS A 267 -30.84 5.68 0.18
C LYS A 267 -29.56 5.64 -0.66
N ILE A 268 -28.62 4.80 -0.24
CA ILE A 268 -27.38 4.53 -0.97
C ILE A 268 -27.66 3.51 -2.07
N ASN A 269 -27.62 3.98 -3.32
CA ASN A 269 -27.66 3.12 -4.49
C ASN A 269 -26.27 2.53 -4.79
N GLU A 270 -26.17 1.71 -5.84
CA GLU A 270 -24.90 1.05 -6.22
C GLU A 270 -23.77 2.06 -6.48
N GLU A 271 -24.07 3.17 -7.16
CA GLU A 271 -23.08 4.18 -7.53
C GLU A 271 -22.57 4.94 -6.31
N GLN A 272 -23.49 5.36 -5.44
CA GLN A 272 -23.21 6.03 -4.18
C GLN A 272 -22.42 5.14 -3.22
N SER A 273 -22.64 3.81 -3.23
CA SER A 273 -21.86 2.90 -2.38
C SER A 273 -20.37 2.86 -2.77
N ALA A 274 -20.08 2.99 -4.07
CA ALA A 274 -18.72 3.01 -4.58
C ALA A 274 -18.06 4.38 -4.34
N GLU A 275 -18.81 5.47 -4.50
CA GLU A 275 -18.35 6.83 -4.19
C GLU A 275 -18.04 6.99 -2.70
N LEU A 276 -18.94 6.52 -1.83
CA LEU A 276 -18.73 6.52 -0.39
C LEU A 276 -17.44 5.80 0.01
N LEU A 277 -17.17 4.64 -0.58
CA LEU A 277 -15.96 3.87 -0.29
C LEU A 277 -14.69 4.58 -0.81
N LEU A 278 -14.79 5.27 -1.95
CA LEU A 278 -13.70 6.07 -2.50
C LEU A 278 -13.39 7.27 -1.60
N ASP A 279 -14.41 8.02 -1.18
CA ASP A 279 -14.28 9.17 -0.31
C ASP A 279 -13.68 8.77 1.05
N ALA A 280 -14.13 7.64 1.60
CA ALA A 280 -13.59 7.08 2.83
C ALA A 280 -12.10 6.74 2.73
N ILE A 281 -11.65 6.18 1.61
CA ILE A 281 -10.24 5.85 1.38
C ILE A 281 -9.41 7.12 1.13
N GLN A 282 -9.97 8.11 0.44
CA GLN A 282 -9.34 9.41 0.25
C GLN A 282 -9.11 10.12 1.59
N GLU A 283 -10.12 10.12 2.45
CA GLU A 283 -10.02 10.71 3.78
C GLU A 283 -8.99 9.99 4.64
N ALA A 284 -8.97 8.65 4.61
CA ALA A 284 -7.93 7.86 5.27
C ALA A 284 -6.52 8.19 4.76
N ASN A 285 -6.34 8.37 3.45
CA ASN A 285 -5.07 8.79 2.88
C ASN A 285 -4.64 10.18 3.34
N ASN A 286 -5.58 11.13 3.34
CA ASN A 286 -5.33 12.51 3.75
C ASN A 286 -4.91 12.57 5.22
N SER A 287 -5.61 11.84 6.09
CA SER A 287 -5.27 11.74 7.50
C SER A 287 -3.89 11.11 7.73
N LEU A 288 -3.53 10.04 7.00
CA LEU A 288 -2.19 9.47 7.08
C LEU A 288 -1.10 10.42 6.56
N CYS A 289 -1.37 11.15 5.48
CA CYS A 289 -0.44 12.17 4.98
C CYS A 289 -0.21 13.29 6.00
N GLN A 290 -1.28 13.75 6.65
CA GLN A 290 -1.21 14.77 7.71
C GLN A 290 -0.46 14.24 8.93
N TYR A 291 -0.70 12.99 9.33
CA TYR A 291 0.03 12.33 10.41
C TYR A 291 1.54 12.29 10.11
N ASN A 292 1.93 11.85 8.91
CA ASN A 292 3.33 11.83 8.47
C ASN A 292 3.97 13.22 8.51
N GLN A 293 3.26 14.26 8.10
CA GLN A 293 3.74 15.64 8.16
C GLN A 293 3.91 16.14 9.60
N MET A 294 2.92 15.89 10.47
CA MET A 294 2.91 16.37 11.85
C MET A 294 4.02 15.72 12.69
N TYR A 295 4.18 14.40 12.57
CA TYR A 295 5.11 13.62 13.39
C TYR A 295 6.45 13.37 12.71
N LYS A 296 6.69 13.93 11.50
CA LYS A 296 7.87 13.67 10.66
C LYS A 296 8.13 12.16 10.50
N SER A 297 7.05 11.40 10.36
CA SER A 297 7.07 9.96 10.16
C SER A 297 6.86 9.61 8.68
N ASP A 298 7.10 8.35 8.35
CA ASP A 298 6.93 7.81 7.01
C ASP A 298 6.19 6.48 7.11
N ILE A 299 4.95 6.56 7.61
CA ILE A 299 4.08 5.41 7.81
C ILE A 299 3.12 5.29 6.63
N GLY A 300 2.79 4.06 6.26
CA GLY A 300 1.76 3.82 5.25
C GLY A 300 1.05 2.51 5.50
N THR A 301 0.04 2.23 4.70
CA THR A 301 -0.65 0.94 4.74
C THR A 301 -1.25 0.62 3.38
N THR A 302 -1.35 -0.66 3.07
CA THR A 302 -2.29 -1.12 2.04
C THR A 302 -3.71 -1.08 2.60
N VAL A 303 -4.71 -1.03 1.72
CA VAL A 303 -6.12 -1.18 2.08
C VAL A 303 -6.83 -1.96 0.98
N THR A 304 -7.57 -2.99 1.38
CA THR A 304 -8.60 -3.62 0.57
C THR A 304 -9.91 -3.56 1.33
N ALA A 305 -10.94 -2.99 0.73
CA ALA A 305 -12.24 -2.82 1.36
C ALA A 305 -13.37 -3.36 0.48
N ALA A 306 -14.38 -3.96 1.11
CA ALA A 306 -15.61 -4.39 0.49
C ALA A 306 -16.81 -3.86 1.29
N LEU A 307 -17.70 -3.14 0.61
CA LEU A 307 -18.97 -2.67 1.13
C LEU A 307 -20.11 -3.45 0.47
N VAL A 308 -20.84 -4.21 1.26
CA VAL A 308 -22.03 -4.96 0.86
C VAL A 308 -23.26 -4.15 1.26
N VAL A 309 -24.17 -3.90 0.32
CA VAL A 309 -25.49 -3.30 0.57
C VAL A 309 -26.52 -4.06 -0.25
N GLY A 310 -27.39 -4.82 0.42
CA GLY A 310 -28.36 -5.70 -0.22
C GLY A 310 -27.69 -6.74 -1.12
N LYS A 311 -27.83 -6.55 -2.44
CA LYS A 311 -27.26 -7.45 -3.48
C LYS A 311 -25.96 -6.92 -4.09
N THR A 312 -25.53 -5.72 -3.69
CA THR A 312 -24.42 -5.01 -4.33
C THR A 312 -23.18 -5.09 -3.46
N ILE A 313 -22.04 -5.36 -4.09
CA ILE A 313 -20.73 -5.39 -3.44
C ILE A 313 -19.83 -4.39 -4.15
N SER A 314 -19.42 -3.35 -3.42
CA SER A 314 -18.46 -2.34 -3.88
C SER A 314 -17.08 -2.64 -3.30
N ILE A 315 -16.07 -2.77 -4.16
CA ILE A 315 -14.70 -3.13 -3.77
C ILE A 315 -13.76 -1.99 -4.11
N ALA A 316 -12.90 -1.64 -3.17
CA ALA A 316 -11.83 -0.68 -3.38
C ALA A 316 -10.50 -1.27 -2.89
N ASN A 317 -9.43 -1.00 -3.65
CA ASN A 317 -8.12 -1.59 -3.39
C ASN A 317 -7.00 -0.56 -3.58
N VAL A 318 -6.08 -0.51 -2.62
CA VAL A 318 -4.83 0.25 -2.65
C VAL A 318 -3.72 -0.60 -2.07
N GLY A 319 -2.85 -1.13 -2.94
CA GLY A 319 -1.71 -1.94 -2.54
C GLY A 319 -1.80 -3.33 -3.17
N ASP A 320 -1.15 -4.30 -2.55
CA ASP A 320 -1.06 -5.69 -2.99
C ASP A 320 -1.88 -6.67 -2.14
N SER A 321 -2.65 -6.16 -1.18
CA SER A 321 -3.77 -6.89 -0.58
C SER A 321 -4.84 -7.23 -1.64
N ARG A 322 -5.59 -8.31 -1.41
CA ARG A 322 -6.39 -8.96 -2.47
C ARG A 322 -7.82 -9.28 -2.05
N THR A 323 -8.75 -9.10 -2.98
CA THR A 323 -10.12 -9.63 -2.88
C THR A 323 -10.32 -10.73 -3.90
N TYR A 324 -11.00 -11.80 -3.47
CA TYR A 324 -11.39 -12.91 -4.32
C TYR A 324 -12.90 -13.16 -4.21
N SER A 325 -13.52 -13.57 -5.31
CA SER A 325 -14.83 -14.22 -5.30
C SER A 325 -14.65 -15.71 -5.47
N TYR A 326 -15.38 -16.50 -4.71
CA TYR A 326 -15.46 -17.94 -4.90
C TYR A 326 -16.90 -18.35 -5.19
N THR A 327 -17.10 -19.13 -6.26
CA THR A 327 -18.37 -19.82 -6.51
C THR A 327 -18.10 -21.29 -6.80
N SER A 328 -19.04 -22.17 -6.47
CA SER A 328 -18.88 -23.62 -6.72
C SER A 328 -18.71 -23.93 -8.21
N VAL A 329 -19.34 -23.14 -9.09
CA VAL A 329 -19.27 -23.31 -10.56
C VAL A 329 -18.07 -22.58 -11.16
N GLY A 330 -17.74 -21.39 -10.66
CA GLY A 330 -16.73 -20.50 -11.23
C GLY A 330 -15.35 -20.56 -10.56
N GLY A 331 -15.21 -21.32 -9.48
CA GLY A 331 -13.98 -21.46 -8.72
C GLY A 331 -13.56 -20.14 -8.05
N LEU A 332 -12.26 -20.06 -7.70
CA LEU A 332 -11.67 -18.87 -7.07
C LEU A 332 -11.19 -17.88 -8.13
N LYS A 333 -11.76 -16.67 -8.12
CA LYS A 333 -11.43 -15.59 -9.04
C LYS A 333 -10.92 -14.37 -8.28
N LYS A 334 -9.76 -13.85 -8.67
CA LYS A 334 -9.23 -12.59 -8.13
C LYS A 334 -10.00 -11.40 -8.71
N LEU A 335 -10.45 -10.50 -7.86
CA LEU A 335 -11.21 -9.30 -8.24
C LEU A 335 -10.35 -8.03 -8.29
N THR A 336 -9.25 -8.00 -7.54
CA THR A 336 -8.34 -6.84 -7.48
C THR A 336 -7.12 -7.02 -8.36
N ARG A 337 -6.48 -5.90 -8.72
CA ARG A 337 -5.12 -5.85 -9.29
C ARG A 337 -4.15 -5.44 -8.18
N ASP A 338 -2.99 -6.09 -8.12
CA ASP A 338 -1.98 -5.70 -7.12
C ASP A 338 -1.23 -4.46 -7.61
N HIS A 339 -1.05 -3.50 -6.73
CA HIS A 339 -0.20 -2.34 -6.99
C HIS A 339 1.27 -2.62 -6.63
N SER A 340 1.79 -3.77 -7.08
CA SER A 340 3.18 -4.18 -6.88
C SER A 340 3.98 -4.17 -8.17
N LEU A 341 5.30 -3.98 -8.04
CA LEU A 341 6.21 -3.95 -9.19
C LEU A 341 6.13 -5.25 -9.99
N VAL A 342 6.19 -6.38 -9.30
CA VAL A 342 6.18 -7.71 -9.93
C VAL A 342 4.86 -8.02 -10.63
N ALA A 343 3.71 -7.63 -10.07
CA ALA A 343 2.43 -7.80 -10.73
C ALA A 343 2.38 -7.02 -12.06
N ARG A 344 2.92 -5.81 -12.07
CA ARG A 344 3.00 -5.00 -13.28
C ARG A 344 3.97 -5.56 -14.33
N LEU A 345 5.07 -6.18 -13.89
CA LEU A 345 6.00 -6.85 -14.79
C LEU A 345 5.36 -8.06 -15.47
N VAL A 346 4.53 -8.82 -14.75
CA VAL A 346 3.75 -9.93 -15.32
C VAL A 346 2.74 -9.43 -16.33
N GLU A 347 1.97 -8.39 -15.97
CA GLU A 347 0.93 -7.84 -16.85
C GLU A 347 1.51 -7.29 -18.17
N ASN A 348 2.74 -6.78 -18.14
CA ASN A 348 3.45 -6.31 -19.31
C ASN A 348 4.18 -7.43 -20.08
N GLY A 349 4.10 -8.68 -19.60
CA GLY A 349 4.79 -9.83 -20.20
C GLY A 349 6.31 -9.82 -20.04
N THR A 350 6.86 -8.99 -19.14
CA THR A 350 8.31 -8.91 -18.89
C THR A 350 8.83 -10.12 -18.13
N ILE A 351 8.01 -10.68 -17.23
CA ILE A 351 8.32 -11.89 -16.45
C ILE A 351 7.13 -12.84 -16.49
N SER A 352 7.37 -14.15 -16.29
CA SER A 352 6.28 -15.12 -16.15
C SER A 352 5.56 -14.94 -14.82
N ALA A 353 4.30 -15.39 -14.73
CA ALA A 353 3.54 -15.41 -13.49
C ALA A 353 4.25 -16.24 -12.39
N ASP A 354 4.97 -17.29 -12.78
CA ASP A 354 5.70 -18.15 -11.86
C ASP A 354 6.94 -17.46 -11.26
N ASP A 355 7.52 -16.49 -11.96
CA ASP A 355 8.74 -15.78 -11.56
C ASP A 355 8.47 -14.71 -10.48
N VAL A 356 7.20 -14.40 -10.21
CA VAL A 356 6.79 -13.39 -9.21
C VAL A 356 7.34 -13.71 -7.83
N TYR A 357 7.32 -14.98 -7.44
CA TYR A 357 7.68 -15.40 -6.08
C TYR A 357 9.19 -15.44 -5.85
N THR A 358 9.98 -15.60 -6.91
CA THR A 358 11.44 -15.66 -6.85
C THR A 358 12.10 -14.31 -7.13
N HIS A 359 11.35 -13.35 -7.66
CA HIS A 359 11.89 -12.04 -8.02
C HIS A 359 12.47 -11.31 -6.78
N PRO A 360 13.68 -10.72 -6.89
CA PRO A 360 14.37 -10.07 -5.76
C PRO A 360 13.56 -8.88 -5.20
N ARG A 361 12.75 -8.25 -6.04
CA ARG A 361 11.94 -7.05 -5.72
C ARG A 361 10.45 -7.35 -5.52
N ARG A 362 10.10 -8.58 -5.12
CA ARG A 362 8.69 -9.02 -4.99
C ARG A 362 7.88 -8.28 -3.91
N ASN A 363 8.55 -7.69 -2.92
CA ASN A 363 7.91 -6.96 -1.82
C ASN A 363 7.75 -5.45 -2.11
N GLU A 364 8.04 -5.01 -3.33
CA GLU A 364 7.96 -3.59 -3.68
C GLU A 364 6.58 -3.22 -4.22
N ILE A 365 5.91 -2.34 -3.49
CA ILE A 365 4.64 -1.74 -3.86
C ILE A 365 4.85 -0.31 -4.35
N TYR A 366 4.06 0.10 -5.35
CA TYR A 366 4.11 1.46 -5.90
C TYR A 366 2.89 2.31 -5.52
N ARG A 367 1.90 1.73 -4.82
CA ARG A 367 0.79 2.47 -4.20
C ARG A 367 0.51 1.96 -2.79
N SER A 368 0.36 2.91 -1.87
CA SER A 368 -0.06 2.71 -0.49
C SER A 368 -0.70 4.00 0.01
N LEU A 369 -1.50 3.91 1.09
CA LEU A 369 -1.98 5.12 1.77
C LEU A 369 -0.84 5.77 2.56
N GLY A 370 -0.94 7.09 2.77
CA GLY A 370 0.02 7.89 3.52
C GLY A 370 1.21 8.43 2.71
N HIS A 371 1.30 8.06 1.43
CA HIS A 371 2.28 8.58 0.47
C HIS A 371 1.55 9.44 -0.59
N LYS A 372 2.28 10.35 -1.28
CA LYS A 372 1.72 11.40 -2.17
C LYS A 372 0.47 10.95 -2.95
N THR A 373 -0.49 11.88 -3.03
CA THR A 373 -1.84 11.76 -3.61
C THR A 373 -1.91 10.79 -4.80
N SER A 374 -2.24 9.53 -4.51
CA SER A 374 -2.35 8.46 -5.50
C SER A 374 -3.77 8.42 -6.04
N GLN A 375 -3.96 8.50 -7.37
CA GLN A 375 -5.27 8.31 -7.99
C GLN A 375 -5.77 6.86 -7.79
N TYR A 376 -6.98 6.70 -7.27
CA TYR A 376 -7.56 5.43 -6.82
C TYR A 376 -8.21 4.64 -7.97
N GLN A 377 -8.12 3.31 -7.94
CA GLN A 377 -8.68 2.44 -8.98
C GLN A 377 -10.04 1.87 -8.55
N ARG A 378 -11.07 2.09 -9.38
CA ARG A 378 -12.45 1.61 -9.14
C ARG A 378 -12.62 0.20 -9.71
N TYR A 379 -13.09 -0.74 -8.91
CA TYR A 379 -13.50 -2.07 -9.38
C TYR A 379 -15.01 -2.23 -9.22
N ARG A 380 -15.70 -2.50 -10.33
CA ARG A 380 -17.14 -2.79 -10.34
C ARG A 380 -17.34 -4.29 -10.50
N CYS A 381 -17.75 -4.97 -9.44
CA CYS A 381 -18.14 -6.38 -9.52
C CYS A 381 -19.66 -6.47 -9.38
N LYS A 382 -20.37 -6.69 -10.50
CA LYS A 382 -21.74 -7.20 -10.45
C LYS A 382 -21.64 -8.70 -10.16
N CYS A 383 -21.84 -9.09 -8.91
CA CYS A 383 -22.06 -10.51 -8.60
C CYS A 383 -23.48 -10.86 -9.04
N PHE A 384 -23.61 -11.53 -10.20
CA PHE A 384 -24.83 -12.28 -10.48
C PHE A 384 -24.84 -13.46 -9.51
N ILE A 385 -25.69 -13.37 -8.48
CA ILE A 385 -26.08 -14.55 -7.72
C ILE A 385 -27.02 -15.31 -8.66
N ASP A 386 -26.49 -16.31 -9.37
CA ASP A 386 -27.32 -17.19 -10.19
C ASP A 386 -28.46 -17.74 -9.32
N PRO A 387 -29.72 -17.73 -9.78
CA PRO A 387 -30.76 -18.46 -9.09
C PRO A 387 -30.36 -19.95 -9.05
N PRO A 388 -30.70 -20.68 -7.98
CA PRO A 388 -30.52 -22.12 -7.97
C PRO A 388 -31.24 -22.70 -9.19
N ALA A 389 -30.54 -23.56 -9.93
CA ALA A 389 -31.10 -24.28 -11.06
C ALA A 389 -32.38 -25.01 -10.62
N PRO A 390 -33.41 -25.08 -11.49
CA PRO A 390 -34.72 -25.63 -11.16
C PRO A 390 -34.68 -27.10 -10.73
#